data_AF-A0A2L2YY42-F1
#
_entry.id   AF-A0A2L2YY42-F1
#
_cell.length_a   1.000
_cell.length_b   1.000
_cell.length_c   1.000
_cell.angle_alpha   90.00
_cell.angle_beta   90.00
_cell.angle_gamma   90.00
#
_symmetry.space_group_name_H-M   'P 1'
#
loop_
_entity.id
_entity.type
_entity.pdbx_description
1 polymer ?
#
loop_
_entity_poly.entity_id
_entity_poly.type
_entity_poly.pdbx_seq_one_letter_code
_entity_poly.pdbx_strand_id
1 'polypeptide(L)'
;AEAVCEQLCDVLSDPASKSEIKNKLNGVEKQYNNLNRKMNNRKAELESALKEDKDFYLSFDRIQQWLNDMEDTLSHEFLVSADQDILKRQAQEFESVYKQVLSKDHEVHLLMSKGADMLQKVTRKVDAAQLQNKMDSTKRQ
;
A
#
# COMPACT_ATOMS: atom_id res chain seq x y z
N ALA A 1 15.99 35.31 -9.87
CA ALA A 1 17.18 35.12 -9.01
C ALA A 1 18.45 35.45 -9.81
N GLU A 2 18.66 34.86 -10.99
CA GLU A 2 19.82 35.13 -11.86
C GLU A 2 20.04 36.62 -12.18
N ALA A 3 18.99 37.36 -12.53
CA ALA A 3 19.08 38.79 -12.85
C ALA A 3 19.57 39.68 -11.69
N VAL A 4 19.32 39.29 -10.44
CA VAL A 4 19.79 40.01 -9.24
C VAL A 4 21.26 39.69 -8.97
N CYS A 5 21.72 38.51 -9.36
CA CYS A 5 23.10 38.07 -9.18
C CYS A 5 24.07 38.71 -10.17
N GLU A 6 23.65 38.92 -11.41
CA GLU A 6 24.42 39.74 -12.37
C GLU A 6 24.58 41.17 -11.86
N GLN A 7 23.48 41.79 -11.40
CA GLN A 7 23.52 43.14 -10.84
C GLN A 7 24.44 43.26 -9.61
N LEU A 8 24.44 42.26 -8.72
CA LEU A 8 25.32 42.25 -7.55
C LEU A 8 26.80 42.09 -7.93
N CYS A 9 27.09 41.29 -8.97
CA CYS A 9 28.44 41.14 -9.49
C CYS A 9 28.93 42.41 -10.19
N ASP A 10 28.05 43.19 -10.82
CA ASP A 10 28.41 44.44 -11.50
C ASP A 10 28.71 45.60 -10.53
N VAL A 11 28.02 45.65 -9.38
CA VAL A 11 28.23 46.68 -8.34
C VAL A 11 29.55 46.51 -7.59
N LEU A 12 30.04 45.28 -7.47
CA LEU A 12 31.33 45.00 -6.82
C LEU A 12 32.47 45.49 -7.73
N SER A 13 33.41 46.27 -7.22
CA SER A 13 34.57 46.72 -8.02
C SER A 13 35.78 45.79 -7.89
N ASP A 14 35.84 45.01 -6.80
CA ASP A 14 36.93 44.09 -6.47
C ASP A 14 36.71 42.68 -7.08
N PRO A 15 37.63 42.16 -7.90
CA PRO A 15 37.50 40.83 -8.54
C PRO A 15 37.42 39.65 -7.57
N ALA A 16 38.08 39.74 -6.41
CA ALA A 16 38.07 38.66 -5.41
C ALA A 16 36.68 38.51 -4.78
N SER A 17 36.04 39.64 -4.43
CA SER A 17 34.69 39.72 -3.87
C SER A 17 33.63 39.21 -4.86
N LYS A 18 33.76 39.52 -6.16
CA LYS A 18 32.89 38.93 -7.21
C LYS A 18 32.99 37.41 -7.26
N SER A 19 34.23 36.90 -7.25
CA SER A 19 34.49 35.46 -7.29
C SER A 19 33.91 34.73 -6.07
N GLU A 20 34.08 35.31 -4.87
CA GLU A 20 33.55 34.75 -3.64
C GLU A 20 32.01 34.67 -3.65
N ILE A 21 31.34 35.76 -4.07
CA ILE A 21 29.87 35.80 -4.14
C ILE A 21 29.34 34.83 -5.19
N LYS A 22 29.98 34.74 -6.36
CA LYS A 22 29.62 33.76 -7.39
C LYS A 22 29.78 32.32 -6.89
N ASN A 23 30.84 32.02 -6.15
CA ASN A 23 31.06 30.70 -5.55
C ASN A 23 30.00 30.36 -4.50
N LYS A 24 29.66 31.31 -3.61
CA LYS A 24 28.60 31.15 -2.62
C LYS A 24 27.24 30.89 -3.29
N LEU A 25 26.93 31.66 -4.34
CA LEU A 25 25.69 31.50 -5.10
C LEU A 25 25.60 30.13 -5.76
N ASN A 26 26.66 29.70 -6.47
CA ASN A 26 26.73 28.36 -7.05
C ASN A 26 26.54 27.28 -5.97
N GLY A 27 27.07 27.50 -4.77
CA GLY A 27 26.86 26.63 -3.62
C GLY A 27 25.39 26.55 -3.18
N VAL A 28 24.70 27.69 -3.09
CA VAL A 28 23.27 27.76 -2.75
C VAL A 28 22.42 27.11 -3.84
N GLU A 29 22.71 27.37 -5.11
CA GLU A 29 21.99 26.79 -6.25
C GLU A 29 22.12 25.26 -6.26
N LYS A 30 23.33 24.73 -6.04
CA LYS A 30 23.54 23.27 -5.90
C LYS A 30 22.74 22.68 -4.74
N GLN A 31 22.71 23.35 -3.59
CA GLN A 31 21.92 22.90 -2.43
C GLN A 31 20.42 22.93 -2.72
N TYR A 32 19.93 23.99 -3.35
CA TYR A 32 18.55 24.13 -3.77
C TYR A 32 18.14 23.01 -4.74
N ASN A 33 18.94 22.77 -5.78
CA ASN A 33 18.67 21.71 -6.76
C ASN A 33 18.68 20.32 -6.11
N ASN A 34 19.61 20.07 -5.19
CA ASN A 34 19.66 18.81 -4.44
C ASN A 34 18.42 18.65 -3.53
N LEU A 35 18.00 19.71 -2.83
CA LEU A 35 16.81 19.68 -1.99
C LEU A 35 15.55 19.44 -2.84
N ASN A 36 15.40 20.16 -3.95
CA ASN A 36 14.28 20.00 -4.88
C ASN A 36 14.20 18.56 -5.40
N ARG A 37 15.34 17.96 -5.79
CA ARG A 37 15.41 16.55 -6.19
C ARG A 37 14.97 15.60 -5.07
N LYS A 38 15.47 15.80 -3.85
CA LYS A 38 15.08 14.97 -2.69
C LYS A 38 13.59 15.10 -2.38
N MET A 39 13.04 16.30 -2.44
CA MET A 39 11.62 16.56 -2.22
C MET A 39 10.76 15.85 -3.26
N ASN A 40 11.12 15.95 -4.55
CA ASN A 40 10.38 15.28 -5.62
C ASN A 40 10.42 13.76 -5.50
N ASN A 41 11.59 13.19 -5.17
CA ASN A 41 11.71 11.75 -4.92
C ASN A 41 10.83 11.32 -3.74
N ARG A 42 10.89 12.07 -2.63
CA ARG A 42 10.09 11.76 -1.44
C ARG A 42 8.58 11.86 -1.72
N LYS A 43 8.17 12.84 -2.53
CA LYS A 43 6.79 12.98 -2.97
C LYS A 43 6.34 11.74 -3.75
N ALA A 44 7.13 11.31 -4.75
CA ALA A 44 6.81 10.14 -5.56
C ALA A 44 6.73 8.85 -4.71
N GLU A 45 7.64 8.67 -3.75
CA GLU A 45 7.60 7.55 -2.79
C GLU A 45 6.30 7.55 -1.97
N LEU A 46 5.91 8.71 -1.43
CA LEU A 46 4.69 8.83 -0.63
C LEU A 46 3.42 8.60 -1.46
N GLU A 47 3.39 9.08 -2.70
CA GLU A 47 2.27 8.84 -3.62
C GLU A 47 2.15 7.36 -3.98
N SER A 48 3.27 6.67 -4.22
CA SER A 48 3.29 5.22 -4.46
C SER A 48 2.81 4.45 -3.23
N ALA A 49 3.35 4.76 -2.04
CA ALA A 49 2.95 4.11 -0.79
C ALA A 49 1.46 4.32 -0.50
N LEU A 50 0.94 5.54 -0.67
CA LEU A 50 -0.49 5.81 -0.49
C LEU A 50 -1.38 5.02 -1.44
N LYS A 51 -0.92 4.82 -2.69
CA LYS A 51 -1.65 4.00 -3.67
C LYS A 51 -1.63 2.52 -3.25
N GLU A 52 -0.46 1.99 -2.89
CA GLU A 52 -0.30 0.62 -2.40
C GLU A 52 -1.20 0.35 -1.18
N ASP A 53 -1.24 1.27 -0.21
CA ASP A 53 -2.08 1.17 0.98
C ASP A 53 -3.57 1.10 0.61
N LYS A 54 -4.03 1.99 -0.28
CA LYS A 54 -5.43 2.00 -0.75
C LYS A 54 -5.79 0.69 -1.45
N ASP A 55 -4.96 0.23 -2.37
CA ASP A 55 -5.20 -0.99 -3.13
C ASP A 55 -5.22 -2.23 -2.21
N PHE A 56 -4.38 -2.23 -1.16
CA PHE A 56 -4.40 -3.25 -0.12
C PHE A 56 -5.71 -3.24 0.65
N TYR A 57 -6.12 -2.11 1.24
CA TYR A 57 -7.33 -2.06 2.06
C TYR A 57 -8.59 -2.37 1.26
N LEU A 58 -8.68 -1.92 0.00
CA LEU A 58 -9.78 -2.31 -0.90
C LEU A 58 -9.82 -3.82 -1.16
N SER A 59 -8.67 -4.45 -1.32
CA SER A 59 -8.60 -5.91 -1.50
C SER A 59 -8.89 -6.66 -0.20
N PHE A 60 -8.47 -6.11 0.93
CA PHE A 60 -8.72 -6.64 2.27
C PHE A 60 -10.22 -6.67 2.56
N ASP A 61 -10.90 -5.53 2.39
CA ASP A 61 -12.34 -5.41 2.63
C ASP A 61 -13.14 -6.33 1.71
N ARG A 62 -12.73 -6.47 0.44
CA ARG A 62 -13.36 -7.40 -0.51
C ARG A 62 -13.24 -8.86 -0.07
N ILE A 63 -12.07 -9.29 0.38
CA ILE A 63 -11.86 -10.66 0.87
C ILE A 63 -12.61 -10.89 2.17
N GLN A 64 -12.59 -9.93 3.09
CA GLN A 64 -13.33 -10.02 4.34
C GLN A 64 -14.84 -10.14 4.12
N GLN A 65 -15.40 -9.32 3.22
CA GLN A 65 -16.80 -9.44 2.86
C GLN A 65 -17.10 -10.83 2.27
N TRP A 66 -16.27 -11.30 1.33
CA TRP A 66 -16.45 -12.62 0.74
C TRP A 66 -16.36 -13.76 1.77
N LEU A 67 -15.43 -13.67 2.73
CA LEU A 67 -15.31 -14.64 3.82
C LEU A 67 -16.57 -14.65 4.68
N ASN A 68 -17.09 -13.48 5.07
CA ASN A 68 -18.32 -13.39 5.84
C ASN A 68 -19.52 -13.98 5.08
N ASP A 69 -19.68 -13.64 3.80
CA ASP A 69 -20.76 -14.18 2.96
C ASP A 69 -20.66 -15.72 2.82
N MET A 70 -19.43 -16.24 2.75
CA MET A 70 -19.17 -17.68 2.67
C MET A 70 -19.41 -18.39 4.01
N GLU A 71 -19.02 -17.77 5.13
CA GLU A 71 -19.34 -18.26 6.48
C GLU A 71 -20.86 -18.34 6.68
N ASP A 72 -21.61 -17.30 6.29
CA ASP A 72 -23.07 -17.30 6.35
C ASP A 72 -23.68 -18.40 5.46
N THR A 73 -23.11 -18.62 4.27
CA THR A 73 -23.52 -19.72 3.39
C THR A 73 -23.29 -21.09 4.03
N LEU A 74 -22.19 -21.24 4.77
CA LEU A 74 -21.80 -22.49 5.42
C LEU A 74 -22.41 -22.67 6.82
N SER A 75 -22.92 -21.61 7.46
CA SER A 75 -23.48 -21.65 8.81
C SER A 75 -24.86 -22.29 8.89
N HIS A 76 -25.51 -22.52 7.74
CA HIS A 76 -26.78 -23.19 7.68
C HIS A 76 -26.60 -24.67 8.06
N GLU A 77 -27.38 -25.21 9.00
CA GLU A 77 -27.33 -26.63 9.33
C GLU A 77 -27.66 -27.48 8.11
N PHE A 78 -26.67 -28.18 7.57
CA PHE A 78 -26.87 -29.11 6.46
C PHE A 78 -27.32 -30.47 6.98
N LEU A 79 -28.63 -30.68 7.03
CA LEU A 79 -29.20 -32.02 7.20
C LEU A 79 -28.94 -32.83 5.92
N VAL A 80 -28.15 -33.89 6.03
CA VAL A 80 -27.91 -34.83 4.92
C VAL A 80 -29.17 -35.66 4.69
N SER A 81 -29.75 -35.58 3.50
CA SER A 81 -30.94 -36.35 3.17
C SER A 81 -30.62 -37.82 2.94
N ALA A 82 -31.51 -38.71 3.39
CA ALA A 82 -31.49 -40.14 3.04
C ALA A 82 -32.11 -40.43 1.66
N ASP A 83 -32.82 -39.45 1.08
CA ASP A 83 -33.34 -39.52 -0.28
C ASP A 83 -32.22 -39.30 -1.30
N GLN A 84 -32.09 -40.21 -2.27
CA GLN A 84 -30.99 -40.23 -3.23
C GLN A 84 -30.94 -38.97 -4.10
N ASP A 85 -32.09 -38.45 -4.53
CA ASP A 85 -32.15 -37.33 -5.46
C ASP A 85 -31.89 -36.00 -4.75
N ILE A 86 -32.34 -35.88 -3.49
CA ILE A 86 -31.96 -34.76 -2.63
C ILE A 86 -30.46 -34.80 -2.31
N LEU A 87 -29.92 -35.97 -1.94
CA LEU A 87 -28.49 -36.13 -1.60
C LEU A 87 -27.58 -35.75 -2.77
N LYS A 88 -27.92 -36.15 -4.00
CA LYS A 88 -27.17 -35.77 -5.21
C LYS A 88 -27.14 -34.25 -5.41
N ARG A 89 -28.25 -33.56 -5.20
CA ARG A 89 -28.31 -32.10 -5.30
C ARG A 89 -27.46 -31.44 -4.23
N GLN A 90 -27.56 -31.89 -2.98
CA GLN A 90 -26.72 -31.40 -1.88
C GLN A 90 -25.23 -31.54 -2.22
N ALA A 91 -24.79 -32.70 -2.72
CA ALA A 91 -23.40 -32.90 -3.12
C ALA A 91 -22.93 -31.95 -4.23
N GLN A 92 -23.78 -31.65 -5.22
CA GLN A 92 -23.45 -30.71 -6.30
C GLN A 92 -23.32 -29.27 -5.80
N GLU A 93 -24.19 -28.85 -4.88
CA GLU A 93 -24.13 -27.54 -4.24
C GLU A 93 -22.83 -27.38 -3.44
N PHE A 94 -22.47 -28.38 -2.62
CA PHE A 94 -21.22 -28.39 -1.87
C PHE A 94 -19.98 -28.37 -2.77
N GLU A 95 -19.99 -29.12 -3.88
CA GLU A 95 -18.89 -29.10 -4.84
C GLU A 95 -18.71 -27.71 -5.48
N SER A 96 -19.81 -26.98 -5.72
CA SER A 96 -19.73 -25.60 -6.20
C SER A 96 -19.11 -24.68 -5.17
N VAL A 97 -19.52 -24.78 -3.90
CA VAL A 97 -18.95 -24.00 -2.80
C VAL A 97 -17.46 -24.30 -2.61
N TYR A 98 -17.08 -25.58 -2.64
CA TYR A 98 -15.69 -26.00 -2.56
C TYR A 98 -14.82 -25.36 -3.66
N LYS A 99 -15.29 -25.36 -4.90
CA LYS A 99 -14.59 -24.70 -6.02
C LYS A 99 -14.47 -23.19 -5.83
N GLN A 100 -15.51 -22.54 -5.30
CA GLN A 100 -15.46 -21.11 -5.01
C GLN A 100 -14.39 -20.79 -3.97
N VAL A 101 -14.30 -21.57 -2.89
CA VAL A 101 -13.26 -21.42 -1.86
C VAL A 101 -11.86 -21.62 -2.46
N LEU A 102 -11.66 -22.70 -3.21
CA LEU A 102 -10.36 -22.94 -3.88
C LEU A 102 -9.97 -21.81 -4.83
N SER A 103 -10.93 -21.20 -5.52
CA SER A 103 -10.65 -20.10 -6.45
C SER A 103 -10.12 -18.84 -5.75
N LYS A 104 -10.35 -18.70 -4.44
CA LYS A 104 -9.91 -17.55 -3.62
C LYS A 104 -8.56 -17.72 -2.97
N ASP A 105 -8.02 -18.94 -2.94
CA ASP A 105 -6.75 -19.28 -2.30
C ASP A 105 -5.61 -18.32 -2.71
N HIS A 106 -5.41 -18.12 -4.01
CA HIS A 106 -4.37 -17.24 -4.52
C HIS A 106 -4.58 -15.77 -4.10
N GLU A 107 -5.83 -15.29 -4.12
CA GLU A 107 -6.16 -13.91 -3.77
C GLU A 107 -5.89 -13.64 -2.28
N VAL A 108 -6.24 -14.59 -1.41
CA VAL A 108 -5.96 -14.55 0.03
C VAL A 108 -4.45 -14.60 0.30
N HIS A 109 -3.72 -15.49 -0.37
CA HIS A 109 -2.26 -15.57 -0.23
C HIS A 109 -1.56 -14.27 -0.63
N LEU A 110 -1.97 -13.67 -1.76
CA LEU A 110 -1.43 -12.39 -2.21
C LEU A 110 -1.75 -11.27 -1.21
N LEU A 111 -2.98 -11.23 -0.68
CA LEU A 111 -3.38 -10.27 0.33
C LEU A 111 -2.51 -10.39 1.60
N MET A 112 -2.31 -11.61 2.11
CA MET A 112 -1.49 -11.84 3.30
C MET A 112 -0.03 -11.45 3.08
N SER A 113 0.52 -11.73 1.90
CA SER A 113 1.88 -11.31 1.53
C SER A 113 2.02 -9.79 1.53
N LYS A 114 1.09 -9.07 0.87
CA LYS A 114 1.08 -7.60 0.84
C LYS A 114 0.93 -7.00 2.24
N GLY A 115 0.09 -7.60 3.08
CA GLY A 115 -0.08 -7.13 4.45
C GLY A 115 1.16 -7.32 5.31
N ALA A 116 1.91 -8.41 5.11
CA ALA A 116 3.22 -8.61 5.75
C ALA A 116 4.26 -7.57 5.29
N ASP A 117 4.29 -7.23 4.00
CA ASP A 117 5.16 -6.17 3.46
C ASP A 117 4.79 -4.80 4.04
N MET A 118 3.49 -4.51 4.16
CA MET A 118 3.01 -3.27 4.78
C MET A 118 3.44 -3.17 6.24
N LEU A 119 3.32 -4.23 7.03
CA LEU A 119 3.76 -4.24 8.43
C LEU A 119 5.24 -3.90 8.60
N GLN A 120 6.10 -4.28 7.66
CA GLN A 120 7.52 -3.90 7.68
C GLN A 120 7.73 -2.40 7.45
N LYS A 121 6.83 -1.75 6.70
CA LYS A 121 6.89 -0.32 6.37
C LYS A 121 6.21 0.56 7.43
N VAL A 122 5.29 0.03 8.24
CA VAL A 122 4.59 0.81 9.27
C VAL A 122 5.54 1.23 10.39
N THR A 123 5.65 2.54 10.61
CA THR A 123 6.53 3.11 11.65
C THR A 123 5.85 3.25 13.01
N ARG A 124 4.53 3.40 13.02
CA ARG A 124 3.73 3.55 14.25
C ARG A 124 3.36 2.18 14.79
N LYS A 125 3.85 1.86 15.99
CA LYS A 125 3.58 0.57 16.65
C LYS A 125 2.08 0.27 16.83
N VAL A 126 1.27 1.28 17.11
CA VAL A 126 -0.19 1.12 17.27
C VAL A 126 -0.83 0.68 15.96
N ASP A 127 -0.51 1.37 14.85
CA ASP A 127 -1.04 1.07 13.53
C ASP A 127 -0.59 -0.32 13.05
N ALA A 128 0.67 -0.69 13.33
CA ALA A 128 1.21 -2.02 13.03
C ALA A 128 0.47 -3.11 13.81
N ALA A 129 0.24 -2.90 15.12
CA ALA A 129 -0.50 -3.86 15.94
C ALA A 129 -1.95 -4.01 15.48
N GLN A 130 -2.61 -2.93 15.08
CA GLN A 130 -3.97 -2.97 14.53
C GLN A 130 -4.04 -3.75 13.22
N LEU A 131 -3.10 -3.50 12.30
CA LEU A 131 -3.02 -4.23 11.03
C LEU A 131 -2.75 -5.72 11.26
N GLN A 132 -1.80 -6.06 12.14
CA GLN A 132 -1.50 -7.45 12.50
C GLN A 132 -2.74 -8.15 13.07
N ASN A 133 -3.43 -7.53 14.02
CA ASN A 133 -4.65 -8.10 14.61
C ASN A 133 -5.73 -8.36 13.57
N LYS A 134 -5.92 -7.44 12.62
CA LYS A 134 -6.86 -7.61 11.51
C LYS A 134 -6.48 -8.80 10.63
N MET A 135 -5.22 -8.89 10.21
CA MET A 135 -4.75 -10.01 9.40
C MET A 135 -4.85 -11.35 10.12
N ASP A 136 -4.52 -11.40 11.40
CA ASP A 136 -4.64 -12.62 12.21
C ASP A 136 -6.10 -13.04 12.37
N SER A 137 -7.03 -12.09 12.43
CA SER A 137 -8.46 -12.38 12.42
C SER A 137 -8.90 -12.99 11.10
N THR A 138 -8.56 -12.34 9.98
CA THR A 138 -8.89 -12.82 8.63
C THR A 138 -8.30 -14.18 8.32
N LYS A 139 -7.09 -14.48 8.81
CA LYS A 139 -6.43 -15.78 8.62
C LYS A 139 -7.08 -16.92 9.41
N ARG A 140 -7.84 -16.59 10.46
CA ARG A 140 -8.52 -17.57 11.32
C ARG A 140 -9.92 -17.93 10.84
N GLN A 141 -10.57 -17.06 10.08
CA GLN A 141 -11.75 -17.42 9.28
C GLN A 141 -11.33 -18.40 8.19
#